data_AF-A0A3P8UZU1-F1
#
_entry.id   AF-A0A3P8UZU1-F1
#
_cell.length_a   1.000
_cell.length_b   1.000
_cell.length_c   1.000
_cell.angle_alpha   90.00
_cell.angle_beta   90.00
_cell.angle_gamma   90.00
#
_symmetry.space_group_name_H-M   'P 1'
#
loop_
_entity.id
_entity.type
_entity.pdbx_description
1 polymer ?
#
loop_
_entity_poly.entity_id
_entity_poly.type
_entity_poly.pdbx_seq_one_letter_code
_entity_poly.pdbx_strand_id
1 'polypeptide(L)'
;MIPSCACDLVLSHSFFCLCAFLQWSVVGDTFPVGCKFQNSIVFRDSTFLDNPDNKNQSYNTEHGIYEANCGLDKVLMSWGHDEYLYRVLKFNNCSIPEEGMYMIRFHSFYPWHSHEDYMHLCSDKDLQMLPWVKEFNKFDLYTKTTVLPDVEKLMPYYQSIVDKYCPGILKW
;
A
#
# COMPACT_ATOMS: atom_id res chain seq x y z
N MET A 1 -7.78 -23.12 -8.54
CA MET A 1 -8.50 -22.02 -7.87
C MET A 1 -7.65 -21.58 -6.70
N ILE A 2 -6.99 -20.44 -6.80
CA ILE A 2 -6.14 -19.88 -5.74
C ILE A 2 -7.10 -19.16 -4.77
N PRO A 3 -7.23 -19.60 -3.50
CA PRO A 3 -7.98 -18.86 -2.49
C PRO A 3 -7.33 -17.50 -2.26
N SER A 4 -8.17 -16.47 -2.29
CA SER A 4 -7.86 -15.04 -2.18
C SER A 4 -7.00 -14.69 -0.97
N CYS A 5 -5.82 -14.11 -1.23
CA CYS A 5 -4.81 -13.63 -0.27
C CYS A 5 -5.23 -12.45 0.64
N ALA A 6 -6.53 -12.15 0.76
CA ALA A 6 -7.02 -10.96 1.46
C ALA A 6 -6.96 -11.08 3.00
N CYS A 7 -6.91 -12.30 3.56
CA CYS A 7 -6.90 -12.51 5.01
C CYS A 7 -5.62 -11.99 5.69
N ASP A 8 -4.46 -12.05 5.03
CA ASP A 8 -3.18 -11.71 5.66
C ASP A 8 -2.96 -10.19 5.81
N LEU A 9 -3.61 -9.37 4.97
CA LEU A 9 -3.50 -7.90 5.03
C LEU A 9 -4.35 -7.27 6.14
N VAL A 10 -5.42 -7.93 6.57
CA VAL A 10 -6.25 -7.44 7.70
C VAL A 10 -5.48 -7.47 9.03
N LEU A 11 -4.50 -8.37 9.15
CA LEU A 11 -3.70 -8.51 10.37
C LEU A 11 -2.74 -7.32 10.59
N SER A 12 -2.16 -6.73 9.54
CA SER A 12 -1.27 -5.57 9.68
C SER A 12 -2.00 -4.30 10.11
N HIS A 13 -3.23 -4.11 9.62
CA HIS A 13 -4.10 -2.98 9.99
C HIS A 13 -4.42 -2.96 11.48
N SER A 14 -4.67 -4.15 12.05
CA SER A 14 -5.06 -4.30 13.45
C SER A 14 -3.87 -4.11 14.40
N PHE A 15 -2.68 -4.56 14.01
CA PHE A 15 -1.48 -4.49 14.86
C PHE A 15 -1.07 -3.06 15.23
N PHE A 16 -1.04 -2.13 14.27
CA PHE A 16 -0.67 -0.74 14.58
C PHE A 16 -1.71 0.05 15.36
N CYS A 17 -2.99 -0.22 15.10
CA CYS A 17 -4.08 0.40 15.85
C CYS A 17 -4.04 -0.03 17.32
N LEU A 18 -3.49 -1.22 17.62
CA LEU A 18 -3.24 -1.72 18.98
C LEU A 18 -2.03 -1.06 19.65
N CYS A 19 -1.06 -0.53 18.89
CA CYS A 19 0.14 0.16 19.39
C CYS A 19 -0.05 1.68 19.62
N ALA A 20 -1.30 2.14 19.72
CA ALA A 20 -1.66 3.55 20.01
C ALA A 20 -1.26 4.59 18.95
N PHE A 21 -1.01 4.18 17.71
CA PHE A 21 -0.94 5.13 16.59
C PHE A 21 -2.33 5.66 16.24
N LEU A 22 -2.39 6.93 15.84
CA LEU A 22 -3.63 7.51 15.33
C LEU A 22 -3.97 6.82 14.00
N GLN A 23 -5.24 6.46 13.81
CA GLN A 23 -5.67 5.68 12.65
C GLN A 23 -5.26 6.32 11.30
N TRP A 24 -5.26 7.66 11.21
CA TRP A 24 -4.86 8.38 10.00
C TRP A 24 -3.38 8.23 9.62
N SER A 25 -2.51 7.79 10.55
CA SER A 25 -1.10 7.49 10.27
C SER A 25 -0.86 5.99 10.03
N VAL A 26 -1.93 5.22 9.79
CA VAL A 26 -1.88 3.76 9.66
C VAL A 26 -2.67 3.28 8.45
N VAL A 27 -3.93 3.72 8.29
CA VAL A 27 -4.85 3.19 7.27
C VAL A 27 -5.27 4.27 6.27
N GLY A 28 -5.89 3.84 5.17
CA GLY A 28 -6.47 4.70 4.16
C GLY A 28 -5.64 4.81 2.89
N ASP A 29 -6.21 5.46 1.89
CA ASP A 29 -5.57 5.67 0.59
C ASP A 29 -4.26 6.47 0.77
N THR A 30 -3.22 6.04 0.09
CA THR A 30 -1.89 6.65 0.15
C THR A 30 -1.66 7.62 -1.01
N PHE A 31 -0.77 8.58 -0.79
CA PHE A 31 -0.37 9.57 -1.79
C PHE A 31 1.11 9.96 -1.61
N PRO A 32 1.81 10.36 -2.68
CA PRO A 32 3.15 10.93 -2.58
C PRO A 32 3.17 12.22 -1.74
N VAL A 33 4.11 12.31 -0.80
CA VAL A 33 4.41 13.56 -0.09
C VAL A 33 5.55 14.30 -0.78
N GLY A 34 5.75 15.59 -0.52
CA GLY A 34 6.86 16.35 -1.13
C GLY A 34 6.68 16.71 -2.61
N CYS A 35 5.51 16.46 -3.19
CA CYS A 35 5.07 16.98 -4.50
C CYS A 35 3.60 17.41 -4.45
N LYS A 36 3.11 18.01 -5.52
CA LYS A 36 1.75 18.53 -5.58
C LYS A 36 0.71 17.41 -5.47
N PHE A 37 -0.22 17.57 -4.53
CA PHE A 37 -1.37 16.67 -4.39
C PHE A 37 -2.29 16.73 -5.62
N GLN A 38 -2.42 15.60 -6.32
CA GLN A 38 -3.27 15.44 -7.50
C GLN A 38 -4.75 15.21 -7.15
N ASN A 39 -5.61 15.33 -8.16
CA ASN A 39 -7.05 15.56 -7.97
C ASN A 39 -7.83 14.30 -7.58
N SER A 40 -7.33 13.10 -7.91
CA SER A 40 -8.00 11.84 -7.56
C SER A 40 -7.80 11.41 -6.10
N ILE A 41 -7.00 12.14 -5.32
CA ILE A 41 -6.93 11.91 -3.87
C ILE A 41 -8.32 12.18 -3.26
N VAL A 42 -8.78 11.23 -2.45
CA VAL A 42 -10.08 11.31 -1.78
C VAL A 42 -10.15 12.54 -0.87
N PHE A 43 -11.19 13.36 -1.07
CA PHE A 43 -11.42 14.63 -0.35
C PHE A 43 -10.32 15.69 -0.48
N ARG A 44 -9.46 15.61 -1.51
CA ARG A 44 -8.32 16.52 -1.72
C ARG A 44 -8.66 18.00 -1.54
N ASP A 45 -9.76 18.45 -2.13
CA ASP A 45 -10.14 19.87 -2.14
C ASP A 45 -10.61 20.40 -0.77
N SER A 46 -11.02 19.52 0.16
CA SER A 46 -11.53 19.91 1.47
C SER A 46 -10.58 19.59 2.63
N THR A 47 -9.60 18.71 2.46
CA THR A 47 -8.76 18.22 3.58
C THR A 47 -7.29 18.65 3.54
N PHE A 48 -6.78 19.14 2.40
CA PHE A 48 -5.36 19.50 2.25
C PHE A 48 -5.06 21.00 2.41
N LEU A 49 -6.07 21.84 2.64
CA LEU A 49 -5.92 23.30 2.74
C LEU A 49 -4.96 23.73 3.87
N ASP A 50 -5.01 23.01 4.99
CA ASP A 50 -4.20 23.29 6.18
C ASP A 50 -2.89 22.50 6.23
N ASN A 51 -2.62 21.62 5.25
CA ASN A 51 -1.35 20.93 5.17
C ASN A 51 -0.23 21.95 4.86
N PRO A 52 0.82 22.05 5.70
CA PRO A 52 1.89 23.02 5.51
C PRO A 52 2.61 22.85 4.16
N ASP A 53 2.69 21.63 3.62
CA ASP A 53 3.35 21.36 2.35
C ASP A 53 2.62 21.98 1.16
N ASN A 54 1.29 22.17 1.27
CA ASN A 54 0.51 22.84 0.22
C ASN A 54 0.91 24.32 0.05
N LYS A 55 1.46 24.94 1.10
CA LYS A 55 1.97 26.33 1.08
C LYS A 55 3.46 26.39 0.76
N ASN A 56 4.16 25.26 0.71
CA ASN A 56 5.58 25.20 0.39
C ASN A 56 5.80 25.17 -1.12
N GLN A 57 6.45 26.19 -1.65
CA GLN A 57 6.74 26.30 -3.09
C GLN A 57 7.63 25.16 -3.62
N SER A 58 8.45 24.56 -2.78
CA SER A 58 9.30 23.43 -3.17
C SER A 58 8.50 22.13 -3.36
N TYR A 59 7.34 22.01 -2.71
CA TYR A 59 6.51 20.80 -2.74
C TYR A 59 5.24 20.97 -3.56
N ASN A 60 4.78 22.20 -3.80
CA ASN A 60 3.58 22.48 -4.60
C ASN A 60 3.85 22.60 -6.11
N THR A 61 4.89 21.94 -6.61
CA THR A 61 5.10 21.75 -8.06
C THR A 61 4.76 20.30 -8.43
N GLU A 62 4.53 20.04 -9.72
CA GLU A 62 4.17 18.70 -10.21
C GLU A 62 5.13 17.63 -9.70
N HIS A 63 6.44 17.86 -9.83
CA HIS A 63 7.46 16.92 -9.40
C HIS A 63 7.94 17.16 -7.95
N GLY A 64 7.78 18.37 -7.41
CA GLY A 64 8.23 18.70 -6.06
C GLY A 64 9.71 18.41 -5.86
N ILE A 65 10.02 17.53 -4.91
CA ILE A 65 11.39 17.05 -4.62
C ILE A 65 11.87 15.92 -5.56
N TYR A 66 11.02 15.41 -6.45
CA TYR A 66 11.30 14.24 -7.27
C TYR A 66 11.82 14.60 -8.65
N GLU A 67 12.56 13.67 -9.25
CA GLU A 67 12.87 13.69 -10.68
C GLU A 67 11.71 13.09 -11.48
N ALA A 68 11.56 13.51 -12.74
CA ALA A 68 10.61 12.91 -13.67
C ALA A 68 10.92 11.41 -13.84
N ASN A 69 9.87 10.59 -13.78
CA ASN A 69 9.92 9.14 -13.94
C ASN A 69 10.93 8.44 -13.02
N CYS A 70 11.16 9.00 -11.82
CA CYS A 70 12.16 8.51 -10.87
C CYS A 70 11.93 7.07 -10.40
N GLY A 71 10.69 6.59 -10.46
CA GLY A 71 10.26 5.29 -9.98
C GLY A 71 9.58 5.38 -8.62
N LEU A 72 8.44 4.72 -8.46
CA LEU A 72 7.67 4.74 -7.21
C LEU A 72 8.47 4.18 -6.02
N ASP A 73 9.50 3.37 -6.26
CA ASP A 73 10.38 2.87 -5.22
C ASP A 73 11.22 3.96 -4.53
N LYS A 74 11.41 5.11 -5.20
CA LYS A 74 12.13 6.30 -4.70
C LYS A 74 11.20 7.41 -4.21
N VAL A 75 9.89 7.24 -4.36
CA VAL A 75 8.89 8.21 -3.92
C VAL A 75 8.62 8.00 -2.43
N LEU A 76 8.56 9.11 -1.68
CA LEU A 76 8.09 9.07 -0.30
C LEU A 76 6.56 9.07 -0.32
N MET A 77 5.99 7.95 0.09
CA MET A 77 4.54 7.81 0.27
C MET A 77 4.12 8.32 1.65
N SER A 78 2.88 8.81 1.77
CA SER A 78 2.23 9.03 3.06
C SER A 78 2.35 7.78 3.92
N TRP A 79 2.84 7.94 5.16
CA TRP A 79 3.13 6.81 6.04
C TRP A 79 1.88 6.03 6.42
N GLY A 80 1.97 4.70 6.36
CA GLY A 80 0.87 3.79 6.69
C GLY A 80 1.27 2.32 6.61
N HIS A 81 0.27 1.45 6.63
CA HIS A 81 0.42 0.00 6.67
C HIS A 81 1.14 -0.58 5.43
N ASP A 82 0.97 -0.02 4.24
CA ASP A 82 1.65 -0.43 3.00
C ASP A 82 3.19 -0.44 3.16
N GLU A 83 3.77 0.74 3.39
CA GLU A 83 5.24 0.90 3.49
C GLU A 83 5.78 0.17 4.72
N TYR A 84 5.05 0.17 5.83
CA TYR A 84 5.48 -0.58 7.00
C TYR A 84 5.54 -2.07 6.75
N LEU A 85 4.47 -2.69 6.23
CA LEU A 85 4.44 -4.13 6.01
C LEU A 85 5.49 -4.54 4.99
N TYR A 86 5.66 -3.75 3.92
CA TYR A 86 6.75 -3.92 2.97
C TYR A 86 8.12 -3.96 3.68
N ARG A 87 8.40 -3.00 4.58
CA ARG A 87 9.65 -2.92 5.33
C ARG A 87 9.82 -4.06 6.33
N VAL A 88 8.77 -4.49 7.02
CA VAL A 88 8.78 -5.65 7.92
C VAL A 88 9.13 -6.92 7.16
N LEU A 89 8.43 -7.19 6.04
CA LEU A 89 8.67 -8.37 5.22
C LEU A 89 10.09 -8.40 4.67
N LYS A 90 10.59 -7.24 4.21
CA LYS A 90 11.97 -7.08 3.73
C LYS A 90 12.99 -7.30 4.85
N PHE A 91 12.77 -6.72 6.03
CA PHE A 91 13.67 -6.85 7.18
C PHE A 91 13.78 -8.29 7.68
N ASN A 92 12.67 -9.03 7.64
CA ASN A 92 12.63 -10.44 8.01
C ASN A 92 13.10 -11.39 6.88
N ASN A 93 13.55 -10.86 5.73
CA ASN A 93 13.98 -11.63 4.56
C ASN A 93 12.92 -12.66 4.09
N CYS A 94 11.64 -12.25 4.11
CA CYS A 94 10.56 -13.09 3.60
C CYS A 94 10.76 -13.36 2.11
N SER A 95 10.47 -14.58 1.66
CA SER A 95 10.72 -15.04 0.28
C SER A 95 9.53 -14.78 -0.67
N ILE A 96 8.73 -13.75 -0.38
CA ILE A 96 7.60 -13.33 -1.22
C ILE A 96 8.16 -12.82 -2.56
N PRO A 97 7.59 -13.23 -3.71
CA PRO A 97 7.98 -12.71 -5.02
C PRO A 97 7.89 -11.19 -5.13
N GLU A 98 8.64 -10.61 -6.06
CA GLU A 98 8.73 -9.16 -6.22
C GLU A 98 7.36 -8.52 -6.48
N GLU A 99 6.52 -9.13 -7.30
CA GLU A 99 5.16 -8.67 -7.59
C GLU A 99 4.31 -8.67 -6.32
N GLY A 100 4.46 -9.68 -5.45
CA GLY A 100 3.78 -9.76 -4.16
C GLY A 100 4.19 -8.63 -3.23
N MET A 101 5.50 -8.38 -3.12
CA MET A 101 6.05 -7.27 -2.34
C MET A 101 5.59 -5.90 -2.88
N TYR A 102 5.51 -5.77 -4.20
CA TYR A 102 5.07 -4.54 -4.87
C TYR A 102 3.57 -4.27 -4.65
N MET A 103 2.72 -5.31 -4.77
CA MET A 103 1.30 -5.20 -4.46
C MET A 103 1.09 -4.75 -3.02
N ILE A 104 1.77 -5.37 -2.04
CA ILE A 104 1.67 -4.98 -0.63
C ILE A 104 2.05 -3.50 -0.42
N ARG A 105 3.11 -3.02 -1.08
CA ARG A 105 3.63 -1.67 -0.90
C ARG A 105 2.76 -0.57 -1.51
N PHE A 106 1.93 -0.89 -2.50
CA PHE A 106 1.20 0.13 -3.27
C PHE A 106 -0.30 -0.17 -3.43
N HIS A 107 -0.87 -1.15 -2.72
CA HIS A 107 -2.29 -1.48 -2.81
C HIS A 107 -3.24 -0.40 -2.29
N SER A 108 -2.75 0.53 -1.47
CA SER A 108 -3.52 1.69 -1.02
C SER A 108 -3.31 2.92 -1.91
N PHE A 109 -2.46 2.86 -2.94
CA PHE A 109 -2.18 4.00 -3.82
C PHE A 109 -3.24 4.15 -4.92
N TYR A 110 -4.50 4.35 -4.50
CA TYR A 110 -5.67 4.49 -5.37
C TYR A 110 -5.57 5.59 -6.42
N PRO A 111 -5.00 6.78 -6.13
CA PRO A 111 -4.77 7.79 -7.16
C PRO A 111 -4.00 7.24 -8.37
N TRP A 112 -2.99 6.41 -8.13
CA TRP A 112 -2.20 5.79 -9.19
C TRP A 112 -2.94 4.62 -9.85
N HIS A 113 -3.23 3.56 -9.08
CA HIS A 113 -3.67 2.30 -9.71
C HIS A 113 -5.13 2.31 -10.19
N SER A 114 -5.97 3.24 -9.70
CA SER A 114 -7.38 3.32 -10.10
C SER A 114 -7.69 4.55 -10.97
N HIS A 115 -6.94 5.65 -10.83
CA HIS A 115 -7.25 6.91 -11.49
C HIS A 115 -6.15 7.42 -12.44
N GLU A 116 -5.03 6.70 -12.55
CA GLU A 116 -3.92 7.05 -13.46
C GLU A 116 -3.30 8.44 -13.17
N ASP A 117 -3.45 8.92 -11.94
CA ASP A 117 -2.68 10.05 -11.42
C ASP A 117 -1.24 9.59 -11.10
N TYR A 118 -0.32 10.54 -10.93
CA TYR A 118 1.10 10.34 -10.59
C TYR A 118 1.94 9.55 -11.61
N MET A 119 1.47 9.41 -12.84
CA MET A 119 2.22 8.75 -13.93
C MET A 119 3.55 9.43 -14.26
N HIS A 120 3.69 10.73 -13.97
CA HIS A 120 4.94 11.49 -14.13
C HIS A 120 6.04 11.05 -13.14
N LEU A 121 5.71 10.32 -12.07
CA LEU A 121 6.69 9.72 -11.14
C LEU A 121 7.02 8.27 -11.48
N CYS A 122 6.17 7.61 -12.29
CA CYS A 122 6.28 6.20 -12.60
C CYS A 122 7.44 5.92 -13.58
N SER A 123 8.21 4.89 -13.27
CA SER A 123 9.19 4.26 -14.15
C SER A 123 8.56 3.14 -14.99
N ASP A 124 9.29 2.60 -15.96
CA ASP A 124 8.84 1.45 -16.76
C ASP A 124 8.47 0.23 -15.91
N LYS A 125 9.18 0.03 -14.78
CA LYS A 125 8.89 -1.05 -13.84
C LYS A 125 7.50 -0.87 -13.22
N ASP A 126 7.16 0.34 -12.85
CA ASP A 126 5.88 0.63 -12.19
C ASP A 126 4.73 0.38 -13.17
N LEU A 127 4.92 0.72 -14.45
CA LEU A 127 3.97 0.41 -15.53
C LEU A 127 3.79 -1.11 -15.72
N GLN A 128 4.87 -1.89 -15.60
CA GLN A 128 4.82 -3.36 -15.67
C GLN A 128 4.14 -3.98 -14.44
N MET A 129 4.23 -3.34 -13.27
CA MET A 129 3.62 -3.80 -12.02
C MET A 129 2.14 -3.40 -11.89
N LEU A 130 1.71 -2.35 -12.60
CA LEU A 130 0.33 -1.84 -12.54
C LEU A 130 -0.76 -2.92 -12.75
N PRO A 131 -0.64 -3.86 -13.71
CA PRO A 131 -1.63 -4.94 -13.87
C PRO A 131 -1.73 -5.85 -12.63
N TRP A 132 -0.62 -6.13 -11.95
CA TRP A 132 -0.62 -6.95 -10.72
C TRP A 132 -1.35 -6.25 -9.59
N VAL A 133 -1.08 -4.96 -9.38
CA VAL A 133 -1.75 -4.15 -8.36
C VAL A 133 -3.24 -4.02 -8.64
N LYS A 134 -3.62 -3.76 -9.91
CA LYS A 134 -5.03 -3.71 -10.34
C LYS A 134 -5.75 -5.05 -10.13
N GLU A 135 -5.08 -6.18 -10.40
CA GLU A 135 -5.67 -7.51 -10.19
C GLU A 135 -5.87 -7.81 -8.69
N PHE A 136 -4.86 -7.52 -7.87
CA PHE A 136 -4.95 -7.67 -6.42
C PHE A 136 -6.07 -6.81 -5.82
N ASN A 137 -6.19 -5.55 -6.26
CA ASN A 137 -7.20 -4.61 -5.76
C ASN A 137 -8.63 -5.13 -5.94
N LYS A 138 -8.93 -5.91 -6.99
CA LYS A 138 -10.25 -6.53 -7.16
C LYS A 138 -10.61 -7.43 -5.98
N PHE A 139 -9.64 -8.21 -5.49
CA PHE A 139 -9.87 -9.11 -4.36
C PHE A 139 -9.94 -8.34 -3.05
N ASP A 140 -9.06 -7.36 -2.82
CA ASP A 140 -9.13 -6.50 -1.63
C ASP A 140 -10.49 -5.78 -1.54
N LEU A 141 -10.96 -5.18 -2.63
CA LEU A 141 -12.17 -4.38 -2.61
C LEU A 141 -13.45 -5.22 -2.57
N TYR A 142 -13.56 -6.24 -3.44
CA TYR A 142 -14.83 -6.91 -3.69
C TYR A 142 -15.05 -8.20 -2.90
N THR A 143 -14.09 -8.63 -2.07
CA THR A 143 -14.29 -9.74 -1.13
C THR A 143 -14.78 -9.27 0.25
N LYS A 144 -14.89 -7.95 0.48
CA LYS A 144 -15.44 -7.36 1.71
C LYS A 144 -16.92 -7.70 1.83
N THR A 145 -17.25 -8.57 2.79
CA THR A 145 -18.61 -9.06 3.04
C THR A 145 -18.90 -9.12 4.55
N THR A 146 -20.18 -9.08 4.92
CA THR A 146 -20.62 -9.29 6.31
C THR A 146 -20.56 -10.75 6.73
N VAL A 147 -20.51 -11.68 5.78
CA VAL A 147 -20.41 -13.12 6.06
C VAL A 147 -18.95 -13.49 6.28
N LEU A 148 -18.61 -13.81 7.53
CA LEU A 148 -17.24 -14.17 7.88
C LEU A 148 -16.89 -15.61 7.40
N PRO A 149 -15.66 -15.84 6.91
CA PRO A 149 -15.21 -17.18 6.56
C PRO A 149 -14.96 -18.03 7.81
N ASP A 150 -14.99 -19.35 7.62
CA ASP A 150 -14.59 -20.31 8.65
C ASP A 150 -13.05 -20.31 8.80
N VAL A 151 -12.56 -19.56 9.77
CA VAL A 151 -11.12 -19.36 10.02
C VAL A 151 -10.43 -20.66 10.41
N GLU A 152 -11.06 -21.51 11.22
CA GLU A 152 -10.46 -22.76 11.69
C GLU A 152 -10.21 -23.73 10.53
N LYS A 153 -11.17 -23.81 9.60
CA LYS A 153 -11.02 -24.64 8.40
C LYS A 153 -9.95 -24.13 7.43
N LEU A 154 -9.76 -22.81 7.37
CA LEU A 154 -8.80 -22.18 6.46
C LEU A 154 -7.38 -22.11 7.02
N MET A 155 -7.23 -22.13 8.35
CA MET A 155 -5.94 -21.95 9.04
C MET A 155 -4.84 -22.90 8.53
N PRO A 156 -5.07 -24.22 8.34
CA PRO A 156 -4.02 -25.13 7.89
C PRO A 156 -3.47 -24.76 6.49
N TYR A 157 -4.34 -24.24 5.61
CA TYR A 157 -3.94 -23.80 4.28
C TYR A 157 -3.07 -22.55 4.34
N TYR A 158 -3.51 -21.50 5.03
CA TYR A 158 -2.74 -20.26 5.13
C TYR A 158 -1.45 -20.45 5.93
N GLN A 159 -1.45 -21.27 6.97
CA GLN A 159 -0.23 -21.61 7.70
C GLN A 159 0.82 -22.24 6.78
N SER A 160 0.42 -23.12 5.84
CA SER A 160 1.37 -23.71 4.87
C SER A 160 2.00 -22.68 3.93
N ILE A 161 1.30 -21.58 3.65
CA ILE A 161 1.80 -20.46 2.86
C ILE A 161 2.77 -19.61 3.70
N VAL A 162 2.40 -19.33 4.96
CA VAL A 162 3.27 -18.62 5.91
C VAL A 162 4.57 -19.40 6.12
N ASP A 163 4.50 -20.70 6.37
CA ASP A 163 5.68 -21.56 6.55
C ASP A 163 6.59 -21.58 5.32
N LYS A 164 6.02 -21.39 4.13
CA LYS A 164 6.78 -21.32 2.88
C LYS A 164 7.48 -19.96 2.70
N TYR A 165 6.76 -18.86 2.92
CA TYR A 165 7.23 -17.54 2.51
C TYR A 165 7.76 -16.67 3.65
N CYS A 166 7.20 -16.82 4.85
CA CYS A 166 7.50 -16.01 6.04
C CYS A 166 7.57 -16.88 7.31
N PRO A 167 8.41 -17.95 7.34
CA PRO A 167 8.40 -18.91 8.44
C PRO A 167 8.91 -18.32 9.77
N GLY A 168 8.42 -18.90 10.86
CA GLY A 168 8.90 -18.61 12.21
C GLY A 168 8.34 -17.31 12.81
N ILE A 169 9.00 -16.84 13.87
CA ILE A 169 8.58 -15.62 14.57
C ILE A 169 9.24 -14.41 13.90
N LEU A 170 8.42 -13.57 13.29
CA LEU A 170 8.86 -12.33 12.64
C LEU A 170 9.06 -11.19 13.65
N LYS A 171 9.91 -10.25 13.28
CA LYS A 171 10.12 -8.98 13.98
C LYS A 171 9.25 -7.90 13.36
N TRP A 172 8.40 -7.29 14.18
CA TRP A 172 7.43 -6.26 13.80
C TRP A 172 7.91 -4.89 14.27
#